data_AF-A0A7Y2UQH9-F1
#
_entry.id   AF-A0A7Y2UQH9-F1
#
_cell.length_a   1.000
_cell.length_b   1.000
_cell.length_c   1.000
_cell.angle_alpha   90.00
_cell.angle_beta   90.00
_cell.angle_gamma   90.00
#
_symmetry.space_group_name_H-M   'P 1'
#
loop_
_entity.id
_entity.type
_entity.pdbx_description
1 polymer ?
#
loop_
_entity_poly.entity_id
_entity_poly.type
_entity_poly.pdbx_seq_one_letter_code
_entity_poly.pdbx_strand_id
1 'polypeptide(L)'
;MKIAYYCQHVLGVGHFHRSLEVCRAFLNNHHVTMVVGGPDVAAHVSGLSLLKLPALQMDTEFSSLIPCEQGVALATIQDQRRMQLLSFVEQFRPDCLIIEFFPFGRKGFRFELEPLLDLVRTENSTCRIYCS
;
A
#
# COMPACT_ATOMS: atom_id res chain seq x y z
N MET A 1 5.26 -17.66 -5.37
CA MET A 1 4.19 -17.03 -4.56
C MET A 1 3.89 -15.66 -5.10
N LYS A 2 2.66 -15.20 -4.93
CA LYS A 2 2.20 -13.84 -5.15
C LYS A 2 2.34 -13.04 -3.86
N ILE A 3 3.16 -11.99 -3.89
CA ILE A 3 3.41 -11.12 -2.74
C ILE A 3 2.82 -9.74 -3.04
N ALA A 4 1.92 -9.29 -2.17
CA ALA A 4 1.47 -7.90 -2.14
C ALA A 4 2.22 -7.18 -1.01
N TYR A 5 2.97 -6.14 -1.34
CA TYR A 5 3.71 -5.32 -0.36
C TYR A 5 3.10 -3.93 -0.31
N TYR A 6 2.50 -3.56 0.81
CA TYR A 6 1.86 -2.26 1.01
C TYR A 6 2.83 -1.26 1.65
N CYS A 7 3.08 -0.16 0.95
CA CYS A 7 3.95 0.94 1.38
C CYS A 7 3.22 2.28 1.23
N GLN A 8 3.23 3.10 2.27
CA GLN A 8 2.76 4.48 2.21
C GLN A 8 3.90 5.43 2.53
N HIS A 9 4.21 6.32 1.60
CA HIS A 9 5.27 7.31 1.73
C HIS A 9 4.70 8.73 1.69
N VAL A 10 4.29 9.25 2.85
CA VAL A 10 3.46 10.47 2.95
C VAL A 10 4.22 11.79 3.09
N LEU A 11 5.54 11.77 3.30
CA LEU A 11 6.36 12.97 3.54
C LEU A 11 7.74 12.94 2.88
N GLY A 12 8.15 11.77 2.39
CA GLY A 12 9.49 11.58 1.85
C GLY A 12 9.63 10.19 1.26
N VAL A 13 10.67 10.02 0.46
CA VAL A 13 10.87 8.81 -0.36
C VAL A 13 11.62 7.69 0.36
N GLY A 14 12.03 7.89 1.62
CA GLY A 14 12.82 6.91 2.38
C GLY A 14 12.10 5.57 2.58
N HIS A 15 10.82 5.61 2.97
CA HIS A 15 9.98 4.42 3.09
C HIS A 15 9.80 3.73 1.74
N PHE A 16 9.57 4.50 0.68
CA PHE A 16 9.46 3.98 -0.68
C PHE A 16 10.73 3.22 -1.10
N HIS A 17 11.91 3.82 -0.98
CA HIS A 17 13.17 3.17 -1.39
C HIS A 17 13.48 1.93 -0.55
N ARG A 18 13.25 1.97 0.77
CA ARG A 18 13.44 0.80 1.63
C ARG A 18 12.53 -0.36 1.20
N SER A 19 11.25 -0.07 1.02
CA SER A 19 10.25 -1.04 0.56
C SER A 19 10.57 -1.57 -0.84
N LEU A 20 11.14 -0.72 -1.71
CA LEU A 20 11.60 -1.12 -3.05
C LEU A 20 12.74 -2.15 -2.97
N GLU A 21 13.73 -1.96 -2.10
CA GLU A 21 14.83 -2.93 -1.93
C GLU A 21 14.32 -4.27 -1.37
N VAL A 22 13.39 -4.23 -0.42
CA VAL A 22 12.75 -5.46 0.09
C VAL A 22 12.00 -6.18 -1.03
N CYS A 23 11.22 -5.44 -1.83
CA CYS A 23 10.53 -6.02 -2.98
C CYS A 23 11.50 -6.62 -3.99
N ARG A 24 12.63 -5.96 -4.28
CA ARG A 24 13.69 -6.49 -5.17
C ARG A 24 14.23 -7.82 -4.69
N ALA A 25 14.48 -7.97 -3.39
CA ALA A 25 14.97 -9.23 -2.83
C ALA A 25 13.98 -10.41 -3.05
N PHE A 26 12.68 -10.14 -3.11
CA PHE A 26 11.66 -11.15 -3.39
C PHE A 26 11.53 -11.54 -4.86
N LEU A 27 11.93 -10.68 -5.81
CA LEU A 27 11.69 -10.88 -7.24
C LEU A 27 12.34 -12.15 -7.81
N ASN A 28 13.40 -12.66 -7.18
CA ASN A 28 14.11 -13.84 -7.65
C ASN A 28 13.21 -15.09 -7.74
N ASN A 29 12.19 -15.20 -6.88
CA ASN A 29 11.36 -16.42 -6.77
C ASN A 29 9.85 -16.13 -6.70
N HIS A 30 9.44 -14.87 -6.73
CA HIS A 30 8.08 -14.45 -6.41
C HIS A 30 7.56 -13.40 -7.38
N HIS A 31 6.24 -13.42 -7.58
CA HIS A 31 5.54 -12.37 -8.32
C HIS A 31 5.16 -11.29 -7.31
N VAL A 32 5.81 -10.14 -7.41
CA VAL A 32 5.69 -9.08 -6.41
C VAL A 32 4.92 -7.90 -7.00
N THR A 33 3.89 -7.47 -6.29
CA THR A 33 3.25 -6.16 -6.51
C THR A 33 3.47 -5.30 -5.29
N MET A 34 4.08 -4.14 -5.48
CA MET A 34 4.20 -3.13 -4.44
C MET A 34 3.06 -2.12 -4.61
N VAL A 35 2.23 -1.99 -3.58
CA VAL A 35 1.17 -1.00 -3.48
C VAL A 35 1.75 0.27 -2.88
N VAL A 36 1.57 1.39 -3.57
CA VAL A 36 2.10 2.71 -3.19
C VAL A 36 1.00 3.74 -3.23
N GLY A 37 0.97 4.65 -2.26
CA GLY A 37 -0.07 5.69 -2.20
C GLY A 37 0.40 7.06 -1.72
N GLY A 38 1.71 7.32 -1.80
CA GLY A 38 2.30 8.65 -1.62
C GLY A 38 2.47 9.41 -2.95
N PRO A 39 3.08 10.62 -2.92
CA PRO A 39 3.40 11.39 -4.11
C PRO A 39 4.21 10.60 -5.14
N ASP A 40 4.15 10.98 -6.42
CA ASP A 40 4.85 10.25 -7.48
C ASP A 40 6.38 10.19 -7.25
N VAL A 41 6.94 8.99 -7.39
CA VAL A 41 8.38 8.72 -7.31
C VAL A 41 8.82 8.05 -8.60
N ALA A 42 9.85 8.61 -9.24
CA ALA A 42 10.47 8.01 -10.41
C ALA A 42 11.31 6.82 -9.98
N ALA A 43 10.72 5.62 -10.09
CA ALA A 43 11.46 4.37 -9.92
C ALA A 43 10.90 3.31 -10.85
N HIS A 44 11.82 2.63 -11.54
CA HIS A 44 11.51 1.47 -12.35
C HIS A 44 12.36 0.30 -11.86
N VAL A 45 11.73 -0.86 -11.68
CA VAL A 45 12.39 -2.10 -11.32
C VAL A 45 11.81 -3.18 -12.22
N SER A 46 12.66 -3.78 -13.04
CA SER A 46 12.25 -4.88 -13.91
C SER A 46 11.68 -6.03 -13.09
N GLY A 47 10.53 -6.56 -13.51
CA GLY A 47 9.83 -7.65 -12.83
C GLY A 47 8.96 -7.24 -11.64
N LEU A 48 9.06 -5.99 -11.15
CA LEU A 48 8.18 -5.49 -10.08
C LEU A 48 6.93 -4.83 -10.68
N SER A 49 5.76 -5.26 -10.23
CA SER A 49 4.50 -4.54 -10.52
C SER A 49 4.26 -3.46 -9.47
N LEU A 50 3.76 -2.30 -9.90
CA LEU A 50 3.37 -1.21 -9.01
C LEU A 50 1.86 -0.97 -9.10
N LEU A 51 1.17 -1.07 -7.97
CA LEU A 51 -0.19 -0.56 -7.83
C LEU A 51 -0.12 0.83 -7.21
N LYS A 52 -0.37 1.86 -8.01
CA LYS A 52 -0.45 3.25 -7.54
C LYS A 52 -1.87 3.58 -7.10
N LEU A 53 -2.05 3.84 -5.82
CA LEU A 53 -3.27 4.39 -5.24
C LEU A 53 -3.28 5.93 -5.39
N PRO A 54 -4.45 6.58 -5.46
CA PRO A 54 -4.57 8.03 -5.40
C PRO A 54 -3.74 8.62 -4.26
N ALA A 55 -2.83 9.54 -4.60
CA ALA A 55 -1.76 9.95 -3.69
C ALA A 55 -2.27 10.78 -2.50
N LEU A 56 -1.82 10.40 -1.31
CA LEU A 56 -1.98 11.14 -0.07
C LEU A 56 -0.61 11.53 0.48
N GLN A 57 -0.53 12.72 1.05
CA GLN A 57 0.63 13.19 1.81
C GLN A 57 0.18 13.67 3.20
N MET A 58 1.10 13.93 4.11
CA MET A 58 0.76 14.62 5.36
C MET A 58 1.02 16.12 5.25
N ASP A 59 0.31 16.88 6.07
CA ASP A 59 0.65 18.29 6.34
C ASP A 59 2.04 18.44 6.99
N THR A 60 2.51 19.68 7.09
CA THR A 60 3.83 20.01 7.66
C THR A 60 3.94 19.69 9.15
N GLU A 61 2.80 19.67 9.85
CA GLU A 61 2.71 19.37 11.29
C GLU A 61 2.54 17.88 11.58
N PHE A 62 2.56 17.05 10.53
CA PHE A 62 2.36 15.61 10.62
C PHE A 62 1.04 15.27 11.35
N SER A 63 -0.01 16.06 11.18
CA SER A 63 -1.27 15.91 11.93
C SER A 63 -2.35 15.25 11.09
N SER A 64 -2.40 15.59 9.79
CA SER A 64 -3.51 15.23 8.91
C SER A 64 -3.03 14.75 7.54
N LEU A 65 -3.80 13.83 6.94
CA LEU A 65 -3.63 13.41 5.56
C LEU A 65 -4.30 14.43 4.63
N ILE A 66 -3.64 14.78 3.54
CA ILE A 66 -4.16 15.67 2.50
C ILE A 66 -4.02 15.02 1.11
N PRO A 67 -5.03 15.16 0.24
CA PRO A 67 -4.91 14.81 -1.17
C PRO A 67 -3.76 15.56 -1.86
N CYS A 68 -3.00 14.84 -2.69
CA CYS A 68 -2.10 15.50 -3.64
C CYS A 68 -2.86 16.09 -4.83
N GLU A 69 -4.04 15.55 -5.16
CA GLU A 69 -4.91 16.06 -6.21
C GLU A 69 -5.67 17.30 -5.72
N GLN A 70 -5.54 18.41 -6.46
CA GLN A 70 -6.17 19.67 -6.09
C GLN A 70 -7.68 19.61 -6.29
N GLY A 71 -8.43 20.15 -5.32
CA GLY A 71 -9.89 20.28 -5.42
C GLY A 71 -10.68 19.00 -5.14
N VAL A 72 -10.00 17.88 -4.83
CA VAL A 72 -10.68 16.63 -4.43
C VAL A 72 -10.76 16.53 -2.91
N ALA A 73 -11.93 16.17 -2.40
CA ALA A 73 -12.13 15.95 -0.97
C ALA A 73 -11.37 14.71 -0.48
N LEU A 74 -10.79 14.79 0.72
CA LEU A 74 -10.07 13.67 1.34
C LEU A 74 -10.93 12.38 1.38
N ALA A 75 -12.21 12.49 1.76
CA ALA A 75 -13.12 11.35 1.84
C ALA A 75 -13.29 10.64 0.48
N THR A 76 -13.32 11.40 -0.63
CA THR A 76 -13.39 10.84 -1.98
C THR A 76 -12.14 10.04 -2.31
N ILE A 77 -10.95 10.59 -2.01
CA ILE A 77 -9.68 9.89 -2.20
C ILE A 77 -9.62 8.62 -1.32
N GLN A 78 -10.03 8.71 -0.06
CA GLN A 78 -10.07 7.56 0.85
C GLN A 78 -10.95 6.42 0.33
N ASP A 79 -12.13 6.75 -0.20
CA ASP A 79 -13.05 5.75 -0.75
C ASP A 79 -12.49 5.11 -2.03
N GLN A 80 -11.93 5.91 -2.94
CA GLN A 80 -11.27 5.41 -4.16
C GLN A 80 -10.12 4.46 -3.84
N ARG A 81 -9.25 4.85 -2.90
CA ARG A 81 -8.11 4.03 -2.49
C ARG A 81 -8.56 2.71 -1.88
N ARG A 82 -9.57 2.74 -1.01
CA ARG A 82 -10.17 1.54 -0.42
C ARG A 82 -10.71 0.61 -1.50
N MET A 83 -11.55 1.12 -2.41
CA MET A 83 -12.12 0.31 -3.49
C MET A 83 -11.04 -0.31 -4.38
N GLN A 84 -10.04 0.47 -4.78
CA GLN A 84 -8.94 -0.01 -5.60
C GLN A 84 -8.10 -1.07 -4.89
N LEU A 85 -7.81 -0.88 -3.61
CA LEU A 85 -7.02 -1.82 -2.80
C LEU A 85 -7.75 -3.15 -2.60
N LEU A 86 -9.04 -3.11 -2.27
CA LEU A 86 -9.86 -4.31 -2.12
C LEU A 86 -9.99 -5.07 -3.44
N SER A 87 -10.34 -4.37 -4.52
CA SER A 87 -10.47 -4.98 -5.86
C SER A 87 -9.16 -5.61 -6.32
N PHE A 88 -8.02 -4.94 -6.08
CA PHE A 88 -6.71 -5.51 -6.38
C PHE A 88 -6.47 -6.83 -5.64
N VAL A 89 -6.77 -6.90 -4.33
CA VAL A 89 -6.50 -8.10 -3.55
C VAL A 89 -7.44 -9.25 -3.91
N GLU A 90 -8.69 -8.97 -4.26
CA GLU A 90 -9.64 -9.97 -4.77
C GLU A 90 -9.16 -10.58 -6.09
N GLN A 91 -8.62 -9.76 -7.00
CA GLN A 91 -8.15 -10.22 -8.31
C GLN A 91 -6.77 -10.88 -8.22
N PHE A 92 -5.84 -10.26 -7.50
CA PHE A 92 -4.46 -10.73 -7.39
C PHE A 92 -4.39 -12.01 -6.55
N ARG A 93 -5.23 -12.12 -5.51
CA ARG A 93 -5.25 -13.20 -4.51
C ARG A 93 -3.84 -13.52 -3.99
N PRO A 94 -3.22 -12.63 -3.19
CA PRO A 94 -1.86 -12.82 -2.71
C PRO A 94 -1.73 -14.06 -1.81
N ASP A 95 -0.61 -14.75 -1.91
CA ASP A 95 -0.21 -15.79 -0.94
C ASP A 95 0.36 -15.14 0.35
N CYS A 96 0.91 -13.93 0.20
CA CYS A 96 1.52 -13.15 1.26
C CYS A 96 1.16 -11.67 1.11
N LEU A 97 0.63 -11.07 2.17
CA LEU A 97 0.39 -9.63 2.30
C LEU A 97 1.33 -9.07 3.37
N ILE A 98 2.19 -8.15 2.97
CA ILE A 98 3.13 -7.46 3.86
C ILE A 98 2.69 -6.01 3.97
N ILE A 99 2.47 -5.53 5.19
CA ILE A 99 2.01 -4.16 5.45
C ILE A 99 3.09 -3.43 6.23
N GLU A 100 3.57 -2.32 5.69
CA GLU A 100 4.54 -1.49 6.37
C GLU A 100 3.91 -0.76 7.56
N PHE A 101 4.53 -0.90 8.73
CA PHE A 101 4.29 -0.12 9.94
C PHE A 101 2.90 -0.22 10.57
N PHE A 102 1.90 -0.87 9.97
CA PHE A 102 0.58 -1.08 10.57
C PHE A 102 0.49 -2.48 11.22
N PRO A 103 0.02 -2.62 12.48
CA PRO A 103 -0.76 -1.65 13.26
C PRO A 103 0.04 -0.80 14.26
N PHE A 104 1.37 -0.84 14.23
CA PHE A 104 2.24 -0.22 15.24
C PHE A 104 2.46 1.29 15.05
N GLY A 105 2.25 1.76 13.84
CA GLY A 105 2.42 3.15 13.43
C GLY A 105 1.16 3.99 13.57
N ARG A 106 1.18 5.15 12.93
CA ARG A 106 0.05 6.07 12.95
C ARG A 106 -1.15 5.46 12.23
N LYS A 107 -2.33 5.66 12.81
CA LYS A 107 -3.58 5.01 12.42
C LYS A 107 -4.33 5.72 11.27
N GLY A 108 -3.68 6.65 10.57
CA GLY A 108 -4.29 7.45 9.50
C GLY A 108 -4.81 6.64 8.32
N PHE A 109 -4.29 5.42 8.11
CA PHE A 109 -4.69 4.51 7.02
C PHE A 109 -5.61 3.36 7.45
N ARG A 110 -6.17 3.40 8.67
CA ARG A 110 -7.13 2.36 9.13
C ARG A 110 -8.32 2.20 8.19
N PHE A 111 -8.78 3.31 7.60
CA PHE A 111 -9.96 3.34 6.73
C PHE A 111 -9.84 2.39 5.51
N GLU A 112 -8.62 2.10 5.04
CA GLU A 112 -8.37 1.16 3.93
C GLU A 112 -7.74 -0.15 4.40
N LEU A 113 -6.94 -0.14 5.48
CA LEU A 113 -6.24 -1.32 5.97
C LEU A 113 -7.12 -2.28 6.78
N GLU A 114 -8.05 -1.77 7.60
CA GLU A 114 -8.94 -2.67 8.36
C GLU A 114 -9.87 -3.46 7.41
N PRO A 115 -10.58 -2.82 6.45
CA PRO A 115 -11.37 -3.56 5.47
C PRO A 115 -10.54 -4.53 4.64
N LEU A 116 -9.30 -4.17 4.29
CA LEU A 116 -8.39 -5.07 3.56
C LEU A 116 -8.08 -6.33 4.38
N LEU A 117 -7.70 -6.16 5.65
CA LEU A 117 -7.37 -7.28 6.52
C LEU A 117 -8.58 -8.20 6.76
N ASP A 118 -9.77 -7.62 6.93
CA ASP A 118 -11.00 -8.39 7.09
C ASP A 118 -11.31 -9.18 5.82
N LEU A 119 -11.23 -8.55 4.64
CA LEU A 119 -11.43 -9.20 3.35
C LEU A 119 -10.46 -10.39 3.17
N VAL A 120 -9.16 -10.19 3.42
CA VAL A 120 -8.16 -11.25 3.26
C VAL A 120 -8.44 -12.43 4.19
N ARG A 121 -8.79 -12.16 5.45
CA ARG A 121 -9.11 -13.22 6.42
C ARG A 121 -10.35 -14.03 6.04
N THR A 122 -11.31 -13.38 5.40
CA THR A 122 -12.61 -13.99 5.07
C THR A 122 -12.54 -14.75 3.74
N GLU A 123 -11.95 -14.12 2.71
CA GLU A 123 -11.98 -14.62 1.33
C GLU A 123 -10.70 -15.39 0.92
N ASN A 124 -9.62 -15.26 1.69
CA ASN A 124 -8.33 -15.88 1.42
C ASN A 124 -7.60 -16.25 2.72
N SER A 125 -8.22 -17.12 3.51
CA SER A 125 -7.74 -17.56 4.83
C SER A 125 -6.36 -18.23 4.82
N THR A 126 -5.87 -18.66 3.65
CA THR A 126 -4.51 -19.19 3.46
C THR A 126 -3.44 -18.11 3.27
N CYS A 127 -3.83 -16.86 3.02
CA CYS A 127 -2.92 -15.73 2.86
C CYS A 127 -2.19 -15.46 4.18
N ARG A 128 -0.85 -15.39 4.12
CA ARG A 128 -0.04 -15.01 5.29
C ARG A 128 0.09 -13.50 5.37
N ILE A 129 -0.15 -12.93 6.55
CA ILE A 129 -0.10 -11.48 6.77
C ILE A 129 1.07 -11.16 7.69
N TYR A 130 1.95 -10.25 7.25
CA TYR A 130 3.12 -9.79 8.00
C TYR A 130 3.13 -8.28 8.14
N CYS A 131 3.70 -7.79 9.24
CA CYS A 131 4.07 -6.39 9.40
C CYS A 131 5.57 -6.25 9.10
N SER A 132 5.92 -5.23 8.32
CA SER A 132 7.30 -4.77 8.11
C SER A 132 7.60 -3.53 8.95
#